data_AF-A0A967WZ63-F1
#
_entry.id   AF-A0A967WZ63-F1
#
_cell.length_a   1.000
_cell.length_b   1.000
_cell.length_c   1.000
_cell.angle_alpha   90.00
_cell.angle_beta   90.00
_cell.angle_gamma   90.00
#
_symmetry.space_group_name_H-M   'P 1'
#
loop_
_entity.id
_entity.type
_entity.pdbx_description
1 polymer ?
#
loop_
_entity_poly.entity_id
_entity_poly.type
_entity_poly.pdbx_seq_one_letter_code
_entity_poly.pdbx_strand_id
1 'polypeptide(L)' 'MTWQTLRSLTDGRSAPIKAVLMDQQALAGLGNIYSEEALFVGGIHPCRPGKSLA' A
#
# COMPACT_ATOMS: atom_id res chain seq x y z
N MET A 1 9.59 3.40 10.25
CA MET A 1 8.20 2.91 10.13
C MET A 1 8.15 1.45 10.52
N THR A 2 7.23 1.04 11.39
CA THR A 2 7.04 -0.39 11.73
C THR A 2 5.94 -1.00 10.85
N TRP A 3 5.88 -2.33 10.77
CA TRP A 3 4.83 -3.08 10.05
C TRP A 3 3.44 -2.86 10.64
N GLN A 4 3.35 -2.56 11.94
CA GLN A 4 2.10 -2.15 12.57
C GLN A 4 1.61 -0.81 11.99
N THR A 5 2.50 0.17 11.81
CA THR A 5 2.16 1.44 11.16
C THR A 5 1.71 1.22 9.72
N LEU A 6 2.40 0.38 8.95
CA LEU A 6 2.01 0.06 7.57
C LEU A 6 0.60 -0.55 7.49
N ARG A 7 0.27 -1.45 8.41
CA ARG A 7 -1.07 -2.05 8.51
C ARG A 7 -2.13 -0.99 8.79
N SER A 8 -1.87 -0.08 9.72
CA SER A 8 -2.75 1.05 10.04
C SER A 8 -2.97 2.01 8.86
N LEU A 9 -2.00 2.13 7.93
CA LEU A 9 -2.17 2.95 6.73
C LEU A 9 -3.20 2.37 5.75
N THR A 10 -3.34 1.04 5.73
CA THR A 10 -4.30 0.33 4.88
C THR A 10 -5.69 0.20 5.52
N ASP A 11 -5.77 0.31 6.85
CA ASP A 11 -7.01 0.14 7.59
C ASP A 11 -8.05 1.22 7.26
N GLY A 12 -9.31 0.81 7.08
CA GLY A 12 -10.41 1.70 6.70
C GLY A 12 -10.31 2.37 5.31
N ARG A 13 -9.20 2.21 4.57
CA ARG A 13 -9.01 2.85 3.26
C ARG A 13 -9.73 2.10 2.15
N SER A 14 -10.74 2.74 1.55
CA SER A 14 -11.40 2.20 0.34
C SER A 14 -10.60 2.45 -0.94
N ALA A 15 -9.54 3.26 -0.88
CA ALA A 15 -8.65 3.51 -2.02
C ALA A 15 -7.88 2.23 -2.43
N PRO A 16 -7.52 2.10 -3.72
CA PRO A 16 -6.59 1.09 -4.21
C PRO A 16 -5.30 1.02 -3.38
N ILE A 17 -4.80 -0.19 -3.10
CA ILE A 17 -3.57 -0.38 -2.34
C ILE A 17 -2.38 0.33 -2.96
N LYS A 18 -2.29 0.37 -4.30
CA LYS A 18 -1.23 1.11 -4.99
C LYS A 18 -1.28 2.61 -4.71
N ALA A 19 -2.49 3.19 -4.61
CA ALA A 19 -2.66 4.60 -4.26
C ALA A 19 -2.24 4.87 -2.82
N VAL A 20 -2.56 3.96 -1.89
CA VAL A 20 -2.12 4.06 -0.48
C VAL A 20 -0.60 3.98 -0.37
N LEU A 21 0.03 3.08 -1.11
CA LEU A 21 1.49 2.92 -1.15
C LEU A 21 2.22 4.10 -1.81
N MET A 22 1.53 4.83 -2.68
CA MET A 22 2.06 5.99 -3.39
C MET A 22 1.86 7.32 -2.65
N ASP A 23 1.12 7.32 -1.54
CA ASP A 23 0.89 8.50 -0.71
C ASP A 23 2.21 8.92 -0.03
N GLN A 24 2.87 9.94 -0.58
CA GLN A 24 4.15 10.44 -0.06
C GLN A 24 4.03 11.16 1.29
N GLN A 25 2.82 11.52 1.74
CA GLN A 25 2.63 12.04 3.10
C GLN A 25 2.64 10.91 4.13
N ALA A 26 2.16 9.72 3.74
CA ALA A 26 2.08 8.54 4.59
C ALA A 26 3.35 7.66 4.51
N LEU A 27 3.90 7.49 3.31
CA LEU A 27 5.05 6.63 3.01
C LEU A 27 5.96 7.30 1.97
N ALA A 28 6.89 8.12 2.45
CA ALA A 28 7.88 8.76 1.60
C ALA A 28 8.92 7.74 1.06
N GLY A 29 9.28 7.88 -0.21
CA GLY A 29 10.37 7.12 -0.84
C GLY A 29 9.93 5.82 -1.51
N LEU A 30 8.67 5.40 -1.34
CA LEU A 30 8.11 4.32 -2.15
C LEU A 30 7.64 4.91 -3.49
N GLY A 31 8.24 4.44 -4.58
CA GLY A 31 7.96 4.89 -5.94
C GLY A 31 7.13 3.88 -6.74
N ASN A 32 6.74 4.24 -7.97
CA ASN A 32 5.91 3.38 -8.82
C ASN A 32 6.53 1.98 -9.01
N ILE A 33 7.83 1.91 -9.35
CA ILE A 33 8.54 0.63 -9.61
C ILE A 33 8.48 -0.27 -8.37
N TYR A 34 8.95 0.22 -7.23
CA TYR A 34 8.96 -0.56 -5.98
C TYR A 34 7.55 -0.91 -5.49
N SER A 35 6.56 -0.03 -5.70
CA SER A 35 5.17 -0.33 -5.36
C SER A 35 4.63 -1.49 -6.19
N GLU A 36 4.96 -1.56 -7.49
CA GLU A 36 4.50 -2.64 -8.36
C GLU A 36 5.24 -3.94 -8.08
N GLU A 37 6.55 -3.88 -7.84
CA GLU A 37 7.33 -5.06 -7.45
C GLU A 37 6.82 -5.64 -6.13
N ALA A 38 6.57 -4.82 -5.11
CA ALA A 38 6.05 -5.28 -3.82
C ALA A 38 4.66 -5.92 -3.96
N LEU A 39 3.79 -5.32 -4.78
CA LEU A 39 2.45 -5.86 -5.05
C LEU A 39 2.51 -7.16 -5.87
N PHE A 40 3.42 -7.24 -6.84
CA PHE A 40 3.64 -8.44 -7.63
C PHE A 40 4.17 -9.60 -6.77
N VAL A 41 5.22 -9.36 -5.97
CA VAL A 41 5.78 -10.34 -5.04
C VAL A 41 4.74 -10.78 -4.00
N GLY A 42 3.88 -9.86 -3.55
CA GLY A 42 2.78 -10.17 -2.63
C GLY A 42 1.57 -10.85 -3.28
N GLY A 43 1.52 -10.97 -4.61
CA GLY A 43 0.34 -11.47 -5.33
C GLY A 43 -0.92 -10.60 -5.13
N ILE A 44 -0.73 -9.29 -4.91
CA ILE A 44 -1.79 -8.34 -4.61
C ILE A 44 -2.11 -7.51 -5.85
N HIS A 45 -3.37 -7.55 -6.29
CA HIS A 45 -3.81 -6.71 -7.39
C HIS A 45 -3.72 -5.21 -7.01
N PRO A 46 -3.13 -4.33 -7.85
CA PRO A 46 -2.95 -2.90 -7.52
C PRO A 46 -4.24 -2.15 -7.18
N CYS A 47 -5.34 -2.53 -7.83
CA CYS A 47 -6.67 -1.97 -7.58
C CYS A 47 -7.40 -2.55 -6.37
N ARG A 48 -6.81 -3.53 -5.67
CA ARG A 48 -7.41 -4.13 -4.48
C ARG A 48 -7.59 -3.04 -3.41
N PRO A 49 -8.78 -2.87 -2.80
CA PRO A 49 -8.97 -1.88 -1.76
C PRO A 49 -8.02 -2.13 -0.57
N GLY A 50 -7.35 -1.09 -0.07
CA GLY A 50 -6.41 -1.19 1.04
C GLY A 50 -7.01 -1.86 2.27
N LYS A 51 -8.26 -1.53 2.61
CA LYS A 51 -9.01 -2.12 3.74
C LYS A 51 -9.21 -3.64 3.66
N SER A 52 -9.05 -4.24 2.49
CA SER A 52 -9.17 -5.71 2.33
C SER A 52 -7.86 -6.47 2.63
N LEU A 53 -6.80 -5.73 2.98
CA LEU A 53 -5.48 -6.23 3.35
C LEU A 53 -5.12 -5.90 4.81
N ALA A 54 -6.00 -5.17 5.50
CA ALA A 54 -5.86 -4.79 6.91
C ALA A 54 -6.03 -5.98 7.83
#